data_AF-A0A662A853-F1
#
_entry.id   AF-A0A662A853-F1
#
_cell.length_a   1.000
_cell.length_b   1.000
_cell.length_c   1.000
_cell.angle_alpha   90.00
_cell.angle_beta   90.00
_cell.angle_gamma   90.00
#
_symmetry.space_group_name_H-M   'P 1'
#
loop_
_entity.id
_entity.type
_entity.pdbx_description
1 polymer ?
#
loop_
_entity_poly.entity_id
_entity_poly.type
_entity_poly.pdbx_seq_one_letter_code
_entity_poly.pdbx_strand_id
1 'polypeptide(L)'
;MYETERIPDVKFAVWYLRIRETISPFDGVLKIEKILVWDKEEEDGLDSDEIDLISANIINERNPVCYGQDNRWAKHLYPVFLTEKYIKSKYLSDTHFINLF
;
A
#
# COMPACT_ATOMS: atom_id res chain seq x y z
N MET A 1 -0.44 14.89 12.60
CA MET A 1 -1.33 15.27 11.50
C MET A 1 -0.48 15.93 10.43
N TYR A 2 -0.53 15.46 9.19
CA TYR A 2 0.23 16.02 8.06
C TYR A 2 -0.72 16.80 7.14
N GLU A 3 -0.27 17.91 6.61
CA GLU A 3 -1.02 18.75 5.66
C GLU A 3 -0.16 18.92 4.41
N THR A 4 -0.76 18.84 3.22
CA THR A 4 -0.04 18.92 1.96
C THR A 4 -0.27 20.28 1.28
N GLU A 5 0.79 20.92 0.81
CA GLU A 5 0.69 22.17 0.05
C GLU A 5 -0.06 21.99 -1.30
N ARG A 6 -0.24 20.74 -1.75
CA ARG A 6 -0.87 20.43 -3.05
C ARG A 6 -2.39 20.52 -3.05
N ILE A 7 -3.02 20.33 -1.89
CA ILE A 7 -4.47 20.37 -1.72
C ILE A 7 -4.73 21.11 -0.41
N PRO A 8 -5.04 22.43 -0.48
CA PRO A 8 -5.38 23.21 0.71
C PRO A 8 -6.52 22.55 1.48
N ASP A 9 -6.49 22.65 2.82
CA ASP A 9 -7.53 22.17 3.74
C ASP A 9 -7.74 20.65 3.77
N VAL A 10 -6.74 19.86 3.35
CA VAL A 10 -6.78 18.39 3.51
C VAL A 10 -5.71 17.92 4.49
N LYS A 11 -6.18 17.37 5.61
CA LYS A 11 -5.33 16.79 6.66
C LYS A 11 -5.29 15.28 6.56
N PHE A 12 -4.15 14.72 6.96
CA PHE A 12 -3.89 13.29 6.93
C PHE A 12 -3.49 12.76 8.31
N ALA A 13 -4.05 11.62 8.67
CA ALA A 13 -3.43 10.72 9.63
C ALA A 13 -2.41 9.85 8.90
N VAL A 14 -1.22 9.75 9.48
CA VAL A 14 -0.09 9.04 8.89
C VAL A 14 0.52 8.12 9.93
N TRP A 15 0.69 6.86 9.58
CA TRP A 15 1.38 5.88 10.42
C TRP A 15 2.16 4.88 9.58
N TYR A 16 3.09 4.18 10.23
CA TYR A 16 3.89 3.13 9.61
C TYR A 16 3.46 1.77 10.15
N LEU A 17 3.29 0.82 9.25
CA LEU A 17 2.87 -0.54 9.59
C LEU A 17 3.90 -1.55 9.09
N ARG A 18 4.45 -2.33 10.03
CA ARG A 18 5.29 -3.49 9.68
C ARG A 18 4.41 -4.67 9.33
N ILE A 19 4.37 -5.03 8.05
CA ILE A 19 3.61 -6.18 7.56
C ILE A 19 4.41 -7.47 7.63
N ARG A 20 5.75 -7.42 7.61
CA ARG A 20 6.62 -8.61 7.66
C ARG A 20 7.95 -8.33 8.38
N GLU A 21 8.52 -9.39 8.95
CA GLU A 21 9.91 -9.40 9.41
C GLU A 21 10.83 -9.77 8.25
N THR A 22 11.87 -8.96 8.06
CA THR A 22 12.83 -9.08 6.97
C THR A 22 14.24 -8.78 7.47
N ILE A 23 15.25 -9.22 6.73
CA ILE A 23 16.66 -8.97 7.07
C ILE A 23 16.97 -7.47 7.02
N SER A 24 16.47 -6.77 5.99
CA SER A 24 16.58 -5.31 5.91
C SER A 24 15.54 -4.66 6.81
N PRO A 25 15.92 -3.67 7.65
CA PRO A 25 14.97 -2.96 8.51
C PRO A 25 13.97 -2.10 7.71
N PHE A 26 14.32 -1.74 6.47
CA PHE A 26 13.50 -0.91 5.57
C PHE A 26 12.53 -1.71 4.71
N ASP A 27 12.66 -3.04 4.69
CA ASP A 27 11.72 -3.91 3.99
C ASP A 27 10.56 -4.33 4.92
N GLY A 28 9.44 -4.71 4.31
CA GLY A 28 8.26 -5.16 5.04
C GLY A 28 7.53 -4.06 5.84
N VAL A 29 7.76 -2.78 5.54
CA VAL A 29 7.08 -1.63 6.16
C VAL A 29 6.28 -0.86 5.11
N LEU A 30 5.05 -0.50 5.45
CA LEU A 30 4.17 0.35 4.66
C LEU A 30 4.00 1.71 5.37
N LYS A 31 3.95 2.79 4.58
CA LYS A 31 3.45 4.09 5.03
C LYS A 31 1.98 4.17 4.66
N ILE A 32 1.11 4.39 5.63
CA ILE A 32 -0.34 4.51 5.42
C ILE A 32 -0.73 5.96 5.67
N GLU A 33 -1.53 6.51 4.76
CA GLU A 33 -2.06 7.86 4.82
C GLU A 33 -3.59 7.78 4.66
N LYS A 34 -4.33 8.24 5.67
CA LYS A 34 -5.79 8.36 5.62
C LYS A 34 -6.17 9.83 5.62
N ILE A 35 -6.98 10.22 4.64
CA ILE A 35 -7.58 11.55 4.58
C ILE A 35 -8.58 11.69 5.73
N LEU A 36 -8.49 12.80 6.45
CA LEU A 36 -9.46 13.21 7.46
C LEU A 36 -10.50 14.07 6.78
N VAL A 37 -11.76 13.66 6.87
CA VAL A 37 -12.87 14.32 6.15
C VAL A 37 -13.80 15.04 7.12
N TRP A 38 -13.81 14.62 8.39
CA TRP A 38 -14.73 15.14 9.39
C TRP A 38 -14.00 16.10 10.33
N ASP A 39 -14.63 17.23 10.64
CA ASP A 39 -14.10 18.24 11.59
C ASP A 39 -13.66 17.60 12.91
N LYS A 40 -14.39 16.59 13.39
CA LYS A 40 -14.04 15.85 14.60
C LYS A 40 -12.74 15.05 14.48
N GLU A 41 -12.51 14.37 13.35
CA GLU A 41 -11.23 13.66 13.12
C GLU A 41 -10.08 14.66 13.00
N GLU A 42 -10.38 15.88 12.55
CA GLU A 42 -9.41 16.96 12.41
C GLU A 42 -8.98 17.55 13.75
N GLU A 43 -9.91 17.67 14.71
CA GLU A 43 -9.64 18.17 16.06
C GLU A 43 -9.10 17.09 16.98
N ASP A 44 -9.75 15.92 17.03
CA ASP A 44 -9.47 14.85 17.99
C ASP A 44 -8.46 13.81 17.45
N GLY A 45 -8.20 13.81 16.14
CA GLY A 45 -7.42 12.77 15.47
C GLY A 45 -8.25 11.52 15.12
N LEU A 46 -7.57 10.50 14.60
CA LEU A 46 -8.20 9.21 14.31
C LEU A 46 -8.33 8.36 15.56
N ASP A 47 -9.45 7.64 15.66
CA ASP A 47 -9.65 6.64 16.69
C ASP A 47 -8.57 5.54 16.57
N SER A 48 -7.99 5.16 17.71
CA SER A 48 -6.97 4.11 17.75
C SER A 48 -7.55 2.75 17.36
N ASP A 49 -8.81 2.48 17.72
CA ASP A 49 -9.50 1.25 17.32
C ASP A 49 -9.65 1.14 15.79
N GLU A 50 -9.86 2.27 15.12
CA GLU A 50 -9.91 2.33 13.66
C GLU A 50 -8.53 2.09 13.04
N ILE A 51 -7.46 2.68 13.61
CA ILE A 51 -6.08 2.43 13.17
C ILE A 51 -5.74 0.95 13.33
N ASP A 52 -6.12 0.33 14.44
CA ASP A 52 -5.87 -1.08 14.72
C ASP A 52 -6.64 -1.99 13.75
N LEU A 53 -7.91 -1.68 13.48
CA LEU A 53 -8.73 -2.41 12.52
C LEU A 53 -8.16 -2.35 11.10
N ILE A 54 -7.81 -1.16 10.62
CA ILE A 54 -7.20 -0.97 9.29
C ILE A 54 -5.87 -1.74 9.22
N SER A 55 -5.04 -1.61 10.26
CA SER A 55 -3.74 -2.27 10.32
C SER A 55 -3.86 -3.79 10.32
N ALA A 56 -4.82 -4.35 11.06
CA ALA A 56 -5.09 -5.78 11.09
C ALA A 56 -5.53 -6.31 9.71
N ASN A 57 -6.42 -5.58 9.02
CA ASN A 57 -6.88 -5.95 7.68
C ASN A 57 -5.73 -5.95 6.66
N ILE A 58 -4.89 -4.91 6.64
CA ILE A 58 -3.73 -4.83 5.76
C ILE A 58 -2.73 -5.96 6.04
N ILE A 59 -2.51 -6.29 7.33
CA ILE A 59 -1.68 -7.41 7.74
C ILE A 59 -2.23 -8.73 7.20
N ASN A 60 -3.55 -8.93 7.21
CA ASN A 60 -4.18 -10.16 6.70
C ASN A 60 -4.03 -10.28 5.18
N GLU A 61 -4.15 -9.18 4.44
CA GLU A 61 -3.99 -9.15 2.98
C GLU A 61 -2.57 -9.41 2.49
N ARG A 62 -1.57 -9.39 3.38
CA ARG A 62 -0.19 -9.74 3.01
C ARG A 62 -0.09 -11.21 2.56
N ASN A 63 -1.01 -12.08 2.97
CA ASN A 63 -0.93 -13.50 2.71
C ASN A 63 -2.00 -13.95 1.71
N PRO A 64 -1.67 -14.88 0.79
CA PRO A 64 -0.37 -15.53 0.58
C PRO A 64 0.72 -14.61 -0.01
N VAL A 65 1.99 -14.97 0.18
CA VAL A 65 3.14 -14.16 -0.23
C VAL A 65 3.63 -14.53 -1.63
N CYS A 66 4.07 -13.54 -2.42
CA CYS A 66 4.63 -13.73 -3.76
C CYS A 66 6.16 -13.97 -3.76
N TYR A 67 6.69 -14.60 -2.72
CA TYR A 67 8.12 -14.90 -2.59
C TYR A 67 8.64 -15.69 -3.81
N GLY A 68 9.76 -15.25 -4.39
CA GLY A 68 10.36 -15.86 -5.58
C GLY A 68 9.64 -15.57 -6.90
N GLN A 69 8.47 -14.90 -6.87
CA GLN A 69 7.75 -14.46 -8.08
C GLN A 69 7.93 -12.96 -8.34
N ASP A 70 8.11 -12.15 -7.29
CA ASP A 70 8.44 -10.73 -7.39
C ASP A 70 9.56 -10.38 -6.39
N ASN A 71 10.58 -9.63 -6.83
CA ASN A 71 11.69 -9.22 -5.96
C ASN A 71 11.24 -8.27 -4.85
N ARG A 72 10.11 -7.58 -5.04
CA ARG A 72 9.49 -6.67 -4.06
C ARG A 72 8.55 -7.39 -3.09
N TRP A 73 8.55 -8.73 -3.07
CA TRP A 73 7.62 -9.56 -2.30
C TRP A 73 7.44 -9.11 -0.84
N ALA A 74 8.51 -8.65 -0.20
CA ALA A 74 8.50 -8.20 1.19
C ALA A 74 7.50 -7.05 1.43
N LYS A 75 7.31 -6.20 0.41
CA LYS A 75 6.46 -5.00 0.44
C LYS A 75 5.08 -5.24 -0.19
N HIS A 76 4.88 -6.36 -0.87
CA HIS A 76 3.61 -6.64 -1.56
C HIS A 76 2.50 -7.07 -0.61
N LEU A 77 1.30 -6.58 -0.88
CA LEU A 77 0.04 -7.22 -0.48
C LEU A 77 -0.40 -8.18 -1.59
N TYR A 78 -1.03 -9.29 -1.21
CA TYR A 78 -1.43 -10.32 -2.17
C TYR A 78 -2.42 -9.82 -3.24
N PRO A 79 -3.47 -9.04 -2.89
CA PRO A 79 -4.40 -8.51 -3.90
C PRO A 79 -3.71 -7.60 -4.93
N VAL A 80 -2.75 -6.79 -4.48
CA VAL A 80 -1.96 -5.90 -5.34
C VAL A 80 -1.11 -6.72 -6.31
N PHE A 81 -0.42 -7.75 -5.81
CA PHE A 81 0.37 -8.65 -6.64
C PHE A 81 -0.48 -9.34 -7.72
N LEU A 82 -1.65 -9.86 -7.35
CA LEU A 82 -2.57 -10.49 -8.31
C LEU A 82 -3.05 -9.51 -9.38
N THR A 83 -3.42 -8.31 -8.97
CA THR A 83 -3.91 -7.26 -9.88
C THR A 83 -2.82 -6.85 -10.87
N GLU A 84 -1.60 -6.57 -10.39
CA GLU A 84 -0.46 -6.26 -11.26
C GLU A 84 -0.17 -7.40 -12.24
N LYS A 85 -0.17 -8.66 -11.75
CA LYS A 85 0.07 -9.84 -12.58
C LYS A 85 -0.99 -9.98 -13.67
N TYR A 86 -2.26 -9.78 -13.33
CA TYR A 86 -3.36 -9.84 -14.29
C TYR A 86 -3.25 -8.74 -15.35
N ILE A 87 -3.04 -7.49 -14.95
CA ILE A 87 -2.90 -6.36 -15.89
C ILE A 87 -1.70 -6.61 -16.82
N LYS A 88 -0.56 -7.06 -16.30
CA LYS A 88 0.63 -7.38 -17.11
C LYS A 88 0.36 -8.45 -18.16
N SER A 89 -0.50 -9.43 -17.85
CA SER A 89 -0.89 -10.47 -18.82
C SER A 89 -1.73 -9.96 -20.00
N LYS A 90 -2.24 -8.72 -19.93
CA LYS A 90 -3.03 -8.09 -21.00
C LYS A 90 -2.20 -7.20 -21.91
N TYR A 91 -0.95 -6.90 -21.57
CA TYR A 91 -0.06 -6.18 -22.46
C TYR A 91 0.35 -7.06 -23.64
N LEU A 92 0.54 -6.43 -24.81
CA LEU A 92 1.15 -7.08 -25.97
C LEU A 92 2.56 -7.53 -25.60
N SER A 93 2.96 -8.70 -26.09
CA SER A 93 4.33 -9.18 -25.83
C SER A 93 5.34 -8.23 -26.48
N ASP A 94 6.48 -8.04 -25.82
CA ASP A 94 7.57 -7.21 -26.33
C ASP A 94 7.98 -7.64 -27.76
N THR A 95 7.92 -8.94 -28.05
CA THR A 95 8.17 -9.50 -29.38
C THR A 95 7.15 -9.05 -30.42
N HIS A 96 5.87 -8.97 -30.06
CA HIS A 96 4.82 -8.52 -30.97
C HIS A 96 4.93 -7.01 -31.23
N PHE A 97 5.28 -6.23 -30.21
CA PHE A 97 5.52 -4.79 -30.34
C PHE A 97 6.74 -4.47 -31.22
N ILE A 98 7.84 -5.22 -31.07
CA ILE A 98 9.03 -5.03 -31.92
C ILE A 98 8.74 -5.38 -33.38
N ASN A 99 7.94 -6.43 -33.64
CA ASN A 99 7.57 -6.83 -35.00
C ASN A 99 6.54 -5.89 -35.69
N LEU A 100 6.07 -4.85 -35.00
CA LEU A 100 5.18 -3.82 -35.55
C LEU A 100 5.93 -2.65 -36.22
N PHE A 101 7.27 -2.62 -36.12
CA PHE A 101 8.17 -1.64 -36.75
C PHE A 101 9.31 -2.34 -37.50
#